data_AF-A0A841RPJ3-F1
#
_entry.id   AF-A0A841RPJ3-F1
#
_cell.length_a   1.000
_cell.length_b   1.000
_cell.length_c   1.000
_cell.angle_alpha   90.00
_cell.angle_beta   90.00
_cell.angle_gamma   90.00
#
_symmetry.space_group_name_H-M   'P 1'
#
loop_
_entity.id
_entity.type
_entity.pdbx_description
1 polymer ?
#
loop_
_entity_poly.entity_id
_entity_poly.type
_entity_poly.pdbx_seq_one_letter_code
_entity_poly.pdbx_strand_id
1 'polypeptide(L)' 'MFNDWLQGNATGDTLIRAGAPKNWIVGDKNGAASYGTRNDVAVVWPPNREPIILAIMSRYDKEDPSMMMR' A
#
# COMPACT_ATOMS: atom_id res chain seq x y z
N MET A 1 -8.41 8.06 -15.05
CA MET A 1 -7.63 9.27 -14.73
C MET A 1 -7.03 9.25 -13.32
N PHE A 2 -7.79 8.97 -12.25
CA PHE A 2 -7.24 8.78 -10.89
C PHE A 2 -6.83 7.32 -10.60
N ASN A 3 -7.73 6.36 -10.85
CA ASN A 3 -7.47 4.94 -10.58
C ASN A 3 -6.29 4.40 -11.41
N ASP A 4 -6.13 4.86 -12.65
CA ASP A 4 -5.03 4.42 -13.52
C ASP A 4 -3.66 4.80 -12.94
N TRP A 5 -3.55 5.98 -12.33
CA TRP A 5 -2.33 6.40 -11.63
C TRP A 5 -2.05 5.55 -10.39
N LEU A 6 -3.08 5.13 -9.67
CA LEU A 6 -2.93 4.27 -8.50
C LEU A 6 -2.60 2.81 -8.86
N GLN A 7 -3.11 2.30 -9.98
CA GLN A 7 -2.91 0.90 -10.38
C GLN A 7 -1.52 0.62 -10.96
N GLY A 8 -0.90 1.60 -11.62
CA GLY A 8 0.39 1.47 -12.29
C GLY A 8 1.63 1.76 -11.42
N ASN A 9 1.47 1.86 -10.10
CA ASN A 9 2.55 2.20 -9.18
C ASN A 9 3.37 0.96 -8.75
N ALA A 10 4.60 0.82 -9.23
CA ALA A 10 5.52 -0.27 -8.83
C ALA A 10 5.95 -0.23 -7.36
N THR A 11 5.85 0.92 -6.68
CA THR A 11 6.34 1.05 -5.29
C THR A 11 5.44 0.35 -4.26
N GLY A 12 4.23 -0.07 -4.65
CA GLY A 12 3.25 -0.77 -3.82
C GLY A 12 3.28 -2.30 -3.93
N ASP A 13 4.12 -2.87 -4.80
CA ASP A 13 4.08 -4.30 -5.14
C ASP A 13 4.28 -5.23 -3.95
N THR A 14 5.00 -4.77 -2.92
CA THR A 14 5.30 -5.54 -1.70
C THR A 14 4.38 -5.21 -0.52
N LEU A 15 3.33 -4.40 -0.72
CA LEU A 15 2.43 -3.91 0.33
C LEU A 15 1.02 -4.52 0.20
N ILE A 16 -0.05 -3.72 0.17
CA ILE A 16 -1.43 -4.25 0.09
C ILE A 16 -1.58 -5.17 -1.13
N ARG A 17 -0.94 -4.83 -2.27
CA ARG A 17 -0.96 -5.63 -3.49
C ARG A 17 -0.41 -7.04 -3.31
N ALA A 18 0.64 -7.22 -2.50
CA ALA A 18 1.23 -8.53 -2.23
C ALA A 18 0.28 -9.47 -1.48
N GLY A 19 -0.64 -8.91 -0.68
CA GLY A 19 -1.64 -9.66 0.07
C GLY A 19 -2.93 -9.93 -0.71
N ALA A 20 -3.13 -9.31 -1.87
CA ALA A 20 -4.35 -9.45 -2.66
C ALA A 20 -4.37 -10.76 -3.48
N PRO A 21 -5.53 -11.41 -3.66
CA PRO A 21 -5.68 -12.49 -4.63
C PRO A 21 -5.28 -12.03 -6.04
N LYS A 22 -4.65 -12.91 -6.83
CA LYS A 22 -4.05 -12.57 -8.15
C LYS A 22 -4.99 -11.88 -9.15
N ASN A 23 -6.29 -12.11 -9.05
CA ASN A 23 -7.30 -11.56 -9.96
C ASN A 23 -7.99 -10.29 -9.42
N TRP A 24 -7.50 -9.73 -8.30
CA TRP A 24 -8.01 -8.49 -7.75
C TRP A 24 -7.17 -7.33 -8.26
N ILE A 25 -7.84 -6.25 -8.64
CA ILE A 25 -7.15 -5.02 -9.01
C ILE A 25 -6.90 -4.23 -7.73
N VAL A 26 -5.69 -3.70 -7.58
CA VAL A 26 -5.30 -2.85 -6.46
C VAL A 26 -4.76 -1.54 -7.01
N GLY A 27 -5.31 -0.43 -6.53
CA GLY A 27 -4.79 0.91 -6.78
C GLY A 27 -4.40 1.51 -5.44
N ASP A 28 -3.11 1.76 -5.25
CA ASP A 28 -2.54 2.15 -3.96
C ASP A 28 -1.67 3.40 -4.03
N LYS A 29 -1.54 4.05 -2.87
CA LYS A 29 -0.46 4.99 -2.61
C LYS A 29 0.16 4.69 -1.25
N ASN A 30 1.45 4.39 -1.30
CA ASN A 30 2.25 4.15 -0.12
C ASN A 30 3.07 5.35 0.34
N GLY A 31 3.54 5.30 1.58
CA GLY A 31 4.48 6.24 2.17
C GLY A 31 5.35 5.57 3.21
N ALA A 32 6.55 6.09 3.41
CA ALA A 32 7.38 5.74 4.54
C ALA A 32 8.06 6.98 5.13
N ALA A 33 8.50 6.88 6.37
CA ALA A 33 9.13 7.97 7.12
C ALA A 33 10.04 7.40 8.24
N SER A 34 10.50 8.27 9.15
CA SER A 34 11.22 7.87 10.35
C SER A 34 10.43 6.90 11.23
N TYR A 35 11.09 6.32 12.24
CA TYR A 35 10.52 5.27 13.09
C TYR A 35 10.08 4.02 12.31
N GLY A 36 10.71 3.76 11.16
CA GLY A 36 10.31 2.70 10.23
C GLY A 36 8.83 2.79 9.83
N THR A 37 8.27 4.00 9.78
CA THR A 37 6.86 4.20 9.40
C THR A 37 6.67 3.64 7.99
N ARG A 38 5.67 2.77 7.81
CA ARG A 38 5.29 2.22 6.52
C ARG A 38 3.78 2.15 6.42
N ASN A 39 3.24 2.96 5.51
CA ASN A 39 1.82 3.12 5.30
C ASN A 39 1.44 2.79 3.86
N ASP A 40 0.22 2.30 3.67
CA ASP A 40 -0.37 2.07 2.37
C ASP A 40 -1.88 2.29 2.43
N VAL A 41 -2.42 3.05 1.47
CA VAL A 41 -3.86 3.30 1.33
C VAL A 41 -4.27 2.87 -0.06
N ALA A 42 -5.30 2.02 -0.15
CA ALA A 42 -5.69 1.40 -1.39
C ALA A 42 -7.20 1.37 -1.60
N VAL A 43 -7.58 1.44 -2.88
CA VAL A 43 -8.85 0.92 -3.38
C VAL A 43 -8.59 -0.47 -3.96
N VAL A 44 -9.38 -1.43 -3.53
CA VAL A 44 -9.27 -2.84 -3.93
C VAL A 44 -10.54 -3.25 -4.64
N TRP A 45 -10.44 -3.82 -5.83
CA TRP A 45 -11.57 -4.26 -6.64
C TRP A 45 -11.60 -5.78 -6.78
N PRO A 46 -12.41 -6.48 -5.96
CA PRO A 46 -12.72 -7.89 -6.18
C PRO A 46 -13.58 -8.07 -7.44
N PRO A 47 -13.52 -9.23 -8.11
CA PRO A 47 -14.42 -9.53 -9.21
C PRO A 47 -15.87 -9.63 -8.69
N ASN A 48 -16.82 -9.06 -9.44
CA ASN A 48 -18.27 -9.16 -9.22
C ASN A 48 -18.77 -8.65 -7.86
N ARG A 49 -18.05 -7.73 -7.22
CA ARG A 49 -18.42 -7.14 -5.91
C ARG A 49 -18.03 -5.67 -5.87
N GLU A 50 -18.57 -4.96 -4.90
CA GLU A 50 -18.22 -3.56 -4.67
C GLU A 50 -16.75 -3.39 -4.25
N PRO A 51 -16.12 -2.23 -4.54
CA PRO A 51 -14.76 -1.94 -4.12
C PRO A 51 -14.63 -1.86 -2.60
N ILE A 52 -13.43 -2.19 -2.12
CA ILE A 52 -13.05 -2.09 -0.70
C ILE A 52 -12.02 -0.97 -0.57
N ILE A 53 -12.20 -0.10 0.41
CA ILE A 53 -11.21 0.91 0.79
C ILE A 53 -10.46 0.41 2.02
N LEU A 54 -9.13 0.38 1.94
CA LEU A 54 -8.27 -0.10 3.01
C LEU A 54 -7.14 0.89 3.29
N ALA A 55 -6.89 1.14 4.58
CA ALA A 55 -5.73 1.89 5.05
C ALA A 55 -4.97 1.06 6.07
N ILE A 56 -3.70 0.78 5.77
CA ILE A 56 -2.78 0.09 6.69
C ILE A 56 -1.69 1.09 7.08
N MET A 57 -1.54 1.29 8.38
CA MET A 57 -0.55 2.20 8.93
C MET A 57 0.28 1.48 9.98
N SER A 58 1.59 1.62 9.92
CA SER A 58 2.49 1.01 10.89
C SER A 58 3.70 1.90 11.14
N ARG A 59 4.24 1.77 12.36
CA ARG A 59 5.49 2.37 12.81
C ARG A 59 6.05 1.54 13.95
N TYR A 60 7.32 1.71 14.25
CA TYR A 60 7.91 1.25 15.50
C TYR A 60 7.79 2.33 16.59
N ASP A 61 7.86 1.90 17.86
CA ASP A 61 7.85 2.81 19.01
C ASP A 61 9.17 3.59 19.15
N LYS A 62 10.27 2.97 18.70
CA LYS A 62 11.62 3.54 18.78
C LYS A 62 12.14 3.83 17.39
N GLU A 63 12.98 4.86 17.30
CA GLU A 63 13.73 5.16 16.09
C GLU A 63 14.97 4.27 16.01
N ASP A 64 15.14 3.63 14.86
CA ASP A 64 16.37 2.95 14.49
C ASP A 64 16.89 3.63 13.21
N PRO A 65 18.04 4.32 13.28
CA PRO A 65 18.63 4.97 12.11
C PRO A 65 18.93 4.01 10.95
N SER A 66 19.14 2.72 11.24
CA SER A 66 19.34 1.71 10.19
C SER A 66 18.05 1.37 9.42
N MET A 67 16.89 1.74 9.97
CA MET A 67 15.59 1.62 9.32
C MET A 67 15.18 2.90 8.57
N MET A 68 16.02 3.94 8.54
CA MET A 68 15.83 5.05 7.62
C MET A 68 15.90 4.52 6.19
N MET A 69 15.00 4.99 5.32
CA MET A 69 14.84 4.52 3.94
C MET A 69 16.18 4.30 3.24
N ARG A 70 16.40 3.07 2.76
CA ARG A 70 17.21 2.83 1.56
C ARG A 70 16.40 3.21 0.32
#